data_AF-A0A2E8FJD2-F1
#
_entry.id   AF-A0A2E8FJD2-F1
#
_cell.length_a   1.000
_cell.length_b   1.000
_cell.length_c   1.000
_cell.angle_alpha   90.00
_cell.angle_beta   90.00
_cell.angle_gamma   90.00
#
_symmetry.space_group_name_H-M   'P 1'
#
loop_
_entity.id
_entity.type
_entity.pdbx_description
1 polymer ?
#
loop_
_entity_poly.entity_id
_entity_poly.type
_entity_poly.pdbx_seq_one_letter_code
_entity_poly.pdbx_strand_id
1 'polypeptide(L)'
;MVGQSLAPGDEAMRNMKMLLATAVLLVPAPPAMGQQRLDDSTSPRRRQREDSSQSRRNQLTRRFEASSPKLGDPLPDLAGYTADGVRLNLRSLRGQHTVLVFGCLT
;
A
#
# COMPACT_ATOMS: atom_id res chain seq x y z
N MET A 1 -17.27 49.29 12.72
CA MET A 1 -16.36 50.09 11.86
C MET A 1 -15.15 49.23 11.53
N VAL A 2 -14.95 48.98 10.22
CA VAL A 2 -13.68 48.63 9.53
C VAL A 2 -12.98 47.33 9.97
N GLY A 3 -12.63 46.38 9.11
CA GLY A 3 -12.66 46.37 7.65
C GLY A 3 -12.47 44.95 7.08
N GLN A 4 -13.15 44.71 5.97
CA GLN A 4 -12.89 43.63 5.03
C GLN A 4 -11.62 43.97 4.25
N SER A 5 -10.79 42.97 3.96
CA SER A 5 -9.73 43.07 2.94
C SER A 5 -9.86 41.88 2.00
N LEU A 6 -10.51 42.14 0.86
CA LEU A 6 -10.41 41.36 -0.37
C LEU A 6 -9.03 41.61 -1.00
N ALA A 7 -8.40 40.56 -1.52
CA ALA A 7 -7.82 40.57 -2.86
C ALA A 7 -7.41 39.15 -3.30
N PRO A 8 -7.38 38.88 -4.62
CA PRO A 8 -7.55 37.57 -5.24
C PRO A 8 -6.25 37.02 -5.84
N GLY A 9 -6.25 35.74 -6.22
CA GLY A 9 -5.12 35.11 -6.91
C GLY A 9 -5.56 33.87 -7.67
N ASP A 10 -6.04 34.10 -8.89
CA ASP A 10 -5.81 33.28 -10.10
C ASP A 10 -6.00 31.76 -9.96
N GLU A 11 -7.12 31.13 -10.36
CA GLU A 11 -7.89 31.27 -11.61
C GLU A 11 -7.09 31.14 -12.92
N ALA A 12 -5.96 30.42 -12.91
CA ALA A 12 -5.11 30.24 -14.08
C ALA A 12 -4.80 28.76 -14.45
N MET A 13 -5.73 27.82 -14.26
CA MET A 13 -5.54 26.47 -14.81
C MET A 13 -6.83 25.71 -15.16
N ARG A 14 -7.88 26.46 -15.52
CA ARG A 14 -9.13 25.92 -16.04
C ARG A 14 -9.41 26.52 -17.41
N ASN A 15 -8.62 26.22 -18.44
CA ASN A 15 -8.96 26.50 -19.84
C ASN A 15 -7.97 25.85 -20.82
N MET A 16 -7.84 24.52 -20.78
CA MET A 16 -7.30 23.77 -21.92
C MET A 16 -8.24 22.63 -22.30
N LYS A 17 -9.51 22.99 -22.45
CA LYS A 17 -10.50 22.28 -23.24
C LYS A 17 -10.64 23.05 -24.55
N MET A 18 -10.82 22.31 -25.64
CA MET A 18 -11.22 22.78 -26.98
C MET A 18 -10.06 23.31 -27.83
N LEU A 19 -9.51 22.44 -28.70
CA LEU A 19 -9.71 22.51 -30.16
C LEU A 19 -8.55 21.79 -30.88
N LEU A 20 -8.82 20.57 -31.33
CA LEU A 20 -8.18 19.95 -32.50
C LEU A 20 -9.09 18.77 -32.88
N ALA A 21 -10.13 19.01 -33.67
CA ALA A 21 -10.11 19.14 -35.13
C ALA A 21 -9.70 17.82 -35.83
N THR A 22 -10.74 17.09 -36.26
CA THR A 22 -10.91 16.59 -37.63
C THR A 22 -9.89 15.56 -38.16
N ALA A 23 -10.35 14.32 -38.36
CA ALA A 23 -10.49 13.72 -39.70
C ALA A 23 -10.93 12.25 -39.59
N VAL A 24 -12.18 12.01 -39.97
CA VAL A 24 -12.67 10.68 -40.35
C VAL A 24 -12.06 10.35 -41.71
N LEU A 25 -11.27 9.28 -41.81
CA LEU A 25 -10.94 8.64 -43.08
C LEU A 25 -11.37 7.18 -43.04
N LEU A 26 -12.32 6.90 -43.91
CA LEU A 26 -12.94 5.63 -44.21
C LEU A 26 -12.14 4.96 -45.35
N VAL A 27 -11.55 3.78 -45.13
CA VAL A 27 -10.95 2.95 -46.20
C VAL A 27 -11.20 1.45 -45.88
N PRO A 28 -11.52 0.59 -46.87
CA PRO A 28 -12.23 -0.69 -46.66
C PRO A 28 -11.30 -1.92 -46.51
N ALA A 29 -11.81 -2.98 -45.89
CA ALA A 29 -11.34 -4.39 -45.99
C ALA A 29 -11.96 -5.07 -47.24
N PRO A 30 -11.63 -6.31 -47.71
CA PRO A 30 -10.90 -7.46 -47.10
C PRO A 30 -10.04 -8.24 -48.16
N PRO A 31 -9.99 -9.60 -48.23
CA PRO A 31 -9.55 -10.65 -47.30
C PRO A 31 -8.30 -11.42 -47.81
N ALA A 32 -7.54 -12.10 -46.95
CA ALA A 32 -6.71 -13.23 -47.39
C ALA A 32 -6.45 -14.24 -46.27
N MET A 33 -6.92 -15.44 -46.56
CA MET A 33 -6.73 -16.71 -45.87
C MET A 33 -5.25 -17.08 -45.80
N GLY A 34 -4.82 -17.63 -44.66
CA GLY A 34 -3.63 -18.51 -44.60
C GLY A 34 -2.43 -17.94 -43.82
N GLN A 35 -2.28 -18.37 -42.58
CA GLN A 35 -1.17 -19.24 -42.17
C GLN A 35 -1.35 -19.69 -40.73
N GLN A 36 -1.60 -21.00 -40.56
CA GLN A 36 -1.24 -21.70 -39.33
C GLN A 36 0.27 -21.56 -39.11
N ARG A 37 0.68 -21.03 -37.96
CA ARG A 37 1.89 -21.47 -37.25
C ARG A 37 1.60 -21.27 -35.76
N LEU A 38 1.25 -22.35 -35.10
CA LEU A 38 2.16 -23.08 -34.21
C LEU A 38 2.45 -22.27 -32.95
N ASP A 39 1.65 -22.55 -31.93
CA ASP A 39 2.06 -22.71 -30.53
C ASP A 39 3.18 -21.77 -30.04
N ASP A 40 2.79 -20.61 -29.52
CA ASP A 40 3.55 -20.02 -28.42
C ASP A 40 2.70 -20.06 -27.15
N SER A 41 2.74 -21.23 -26.50
CA SER A 41 2.31 -21.39 -25.12
C SER A 41 3.29 -20.60 -24.25
N THR A 42 3.12 -19.28 -24.26
CA THR A 42 3.75 -18.34 -23.33
C THR A 42 3.30 -18.76 -21.94
N SER A 43 4.13 -19.59 -21.31
CA SER A 43 3.88 -20.19 -20.01
C SER A 43 3.65 -19.10 -18.96
N PRO A 44 2.42 -18.89 -18.44
CA PRO A 44 2.18 -17.85 -17.44
C PRO A 44 2.64 -18.29 -16.04
N ARG A 45 3.21 -19.49 -15.91
CA ARG A 45 3.44 -20.13 -14.62
C ARG A 45 4.57 -19.53 -13.77
N ARG A 46 5.45 -18.71 -14.34
CA ARG A 46 6.59 -18.15 -13.58
C ARG A 46 6.29 -16.79 -12.92
N ARG A 47 5.31 -16.02 -13.40
CA ARG A 47 4.94 -14.72 -12.82
C ARG A 47 3.99 -14.82 -11.61
N GLN A 48 3.15 -15.84 -11.53
CA GLN A 48 2.14 -15.94 -10.45
C GLN A 48 2.70 -16.15 -9.03
N ARG A 49 3.93 -16.64 -8.86
CA ARG A 49 4.48 -16.89 -7.52
C ARG A 49 4.90 -15.62 -6.79
N GLU A 50 5.37 -14.60 -7.50
CA GLU A 50 5.93 -13.38 -6.88
C GLU A 50 4.84 -12.49 -6.29
N ASP A 51 3.70 -12.33 -6.98
CA ASP A 51 2.55 -11.55 -6.50
C ASP A 51 1.95 -12.12 -5.20
N SER A 52 1.91 -13.45 -5.07
CA SER A 52 1.35 -14.11 -3.89
C SER A 52 2.18 -13.86 -2.62
N SER A 53 3.50 -13.67 -2.76
CA SER A 53 4.40 -13.42 -1.64
C SER A 53 4.26 -11.99 -1.10
N GLN A 54 4.09 -11.01 -1.99
CA GLN A 54 3.83 -9.62 -1.61
C GLN A 54 2.46 -9.49 -0.93
N SER A 55 1.45 -10.22 -1.42
CA SER A 55 0.11 -10.24 -0.82
C SER A 55 0.13 -10.71 0.64
N ARG A 56 0.88 -11.78 0.96
CA ARG A 56 0.99 -12.28 2.34
C ARG A 56 1.69 -11.31 3.28
N ARG A 57 2.80 -10.70 2.84
CA ARG A 57 3.49 -9.68 3.65
C ARG A 57 2.59 -8.49 3.93
N ASN A 58 1.93 -7.97 2.89
CA ASN A 58 0.99 -6.86 3.03
C ASN A 58 -0.16 -7.19 3.99
N GLN A 59 -0.64 -8.44 3.98
CA GLN A 59 -1.66 -8.89 4.92
C GLN A 59 -1.15 -8.88 6.38
N LEU A 60 0.08 -9.31 6.62
CA LEU A 60 0.71 -9.28 7.95
C LEU A 60 0.90 -7.84 8.43
N THR A 61 1.43 -6.96 7.57
CA THR A 61 1.60 -5.53 7.89
C THR A 61 0.28 -4.88 8.27
N ARG A 62 -0.78 -5.09 7.47
CA ARG A 62 -2.11 -4.52 7.78
C ARG A 62 -2.68 -5.01 9.11
N ARG A 63 -2.46 -6.29 9.43
CA ARG A 63 -2.90 -6.85 10.72
C ARG A 63 -2.12 -6.26 11.88
N PHE A 64 -0.81 -6.08 11.72
CA PHE A 64 0.05 -5.46 12.72
C PHE A 64 -0.36 -4.01 12.96
N GLU A 65 -0.49 -3.20 11.91
CA GLU A 65 -0.92 -1.80 12.02
C GLU A 65 -2.30 -1.65 12.67
N ALA A 66 -3.22 -2.59 12.40
CA ALA A 66 -4.56 -2.56 12.99
C ALA A 66 -4.59 -2.96 14.48
N SER A 67 -3.65 -3.79 14.95
CA SER A 67 -3.63 -4.30 16.32
C SER A 67 -2.56 -3.67 17.22
N SER A 68 -1.56 -3.02 16.63
CA SER A 68 -0.48 -2.37 17.37
C SER A 68 -1.00 -1.16 18.15
N PRO A 69 -0.63 -1.02 19.44
CA PRO A 69 -0.90 0.19 20.20
C PRO A 69 -0.28 1.42 19.50
N LYS A 70 -1.00 2.55 19.46
CA LYS A 70 -0.46 3.79 18.90
C LYS A 70 0.47 4.47 19.91
N LEU A 71 1.24 5.44 19.45
CA LEU A 71 2.05 6.26 20.34
C LEU A 71 1.16 7.00 21.35
N GLY A 72 1.49 6.83 22.63
CA GLY A 72 0.71 7.40 23.73
C GLY A 72 -0.42 6.50 24.25
N ASP A 73 -0.81 5.45 23.50
CA ASP A 73 -1.77 4.48 24.03
C ASP A 73 -1.14 3.68 25.18
N PRO A 74 -1.91 3.31 26.20
CA PRO A 74 -1.42 2.45 27.27
C PRO A 74 -1.02 1.09 26.69
N LEU A 75 0.15 0.59 27.10
CA LEU A 75 0.56 -0.77 26.77
C LEU A 75 -0.38 -1.79 27.42
N PRO A 76 -0.70 -2.90 26.73
CA PRO A 76 -1.48 -3.98 27.31
C PRO A 76 -0.75 -4.60 28.51
N ASP A 77 -1.51 -5.13 29.46
CA ASP A 77 -0.95 -5.81 30.62
C ASP A 77 -0.42 -7.19 30.22
N LEU A 78 0.87 -7.24 29.90
CA LEU A 78 1.56 -8.47 29.52
C LEU A 78 2.45 -8.95 30.66
N ALA A 79 2.51 -10.27 30.81
CA ALA A 79 3.45 -10.95 31.66
C ALA A 79 4.18 -12.03 30.87
N GLY A 80 5.45 -12.23 31.19
CA GLY A 80 6.30 -13.23 30.58
C GLY A 80 7.29 -13.78 31.60
N TYR A 81 8.27 -14.52 31.09
CA TYR A 81 9.36 -15.04 31.89
C TYR A 81 10.69 -14.61 31.26
N THR A 82 11.67 -14.32 32.11
CA THR A 82 13.06 -14.12 31.68
C THR A 82 13.68 -15.44 31.26
N ALA A 83 14.89 -15.39 30.70
CA ALA A 83 15.66 -16.59 30.38
C ALA A 83 15.90 -17.50 31.61
N ASP A 84 15.97 -16.89 32.81
CA ASP A 84 16.16 -17.60 34.08
C ASP A 84 14.85 -18.16 34.67
N GLY A 85 13.72 -17.98 33.98
CA GLY A 85 12.41 -18.41 34.46
C GLY A 85 11.76 -17.48 35.49
N VAL A 86 12.30 -16.26 35.68
CA VAL A 86 11.71 -15.27 36.59
C VAL A 86 10.52 -14.61 35.91
N ARG A 87 9.38 -14.54 36.61
CA ARG A 87 8.18 -13.88 36.09
C ARG A 87 8.40 -12.37 35.99
N LEU A 88 8.20 -11.82 34.80
CA LEU A 88 8.26 -10.39 34.51
C LEU A 88 6.86 -9.89 34.13
N ASN A 89 6.42 -8.77 34.70
CA ASN A 89 5.17 -8.10 34.31
C ASN A 89 5.50 -6.69 33.80
N LEU A 90 4.92 -6.26 32.68
CA LEU A 90 5.24 -4.95 32.11
C LEU A 90 4.91 -3.77 33.04
N ARG A 91 3.96 -3.91 33.97
CA ARG A 91 3.66 -2.89 34.98
C ARG A 91 4.82 -2.61 35.91
N SER A 92 5.70 -3.59 36.17
CA SER A 92 6.87 -3.37 37.04
C SER A 92 7.95 -2.51 36.36
N LEU A 93 7.84 -2.28 35.05
CA LEU A 93 8.77 -1.47 34.25
C LEU A 93 8.32 0.00 34.13
N ARG A 94 7.21 0.38 34.77
CA ARG A 94 6.69 1.76 34.73
C ARG A 94 7.71 2.76 35.30
N GLY A 95 7.82 3.91 34.64
CA GLY A 95 8.75 4.97 35.02
C GLY A 95 10.16 4.81 34.42
N GLN A 96 10.45 3.69 33.77
CA GLN A 96 11.69 3.47 33.04
C GLN A 96 11.46 3.51 31.53
N HIS A 97 12.38 4.11 30.79
CA HIS A 97 12.38 4.03 29.32
C HIS A 97 12.83 2.62 28.92
N THR A 98 11.87 1.80 28.49
CA THR A 98 12.12 0.40 28.13
C THR A 98 11.76 0.17 26.67
N VAL A 99 12.63 -0.52 25.93
CA VAL A 99 12.37 -0.95 24.55
C VAL A 99 12.01 -2.43 24.55
N LEU A 100 10.83 -2.77 24.00
CA LEU A 100 10.38 -4.15 23.84
C LEU A 100 10.64 -4.59 22.40
N VAL A 101 11.46 -5.63 22.25
CA VAL A 101 11.74 -6.25 20.94
C VAL A 101 11.10 -7.63 20.92
N PHE A 102 10.15 -7.82 20.00
CA PHE A 102 9.49 -9.11 19.78
C PHE A 102 10.11 -9.78 18.56
N GLY A 103 10.67 -10.97 18.76
CA GLY A 103 11.17 -11.84 17.70
C GLY A 103 10.63 -13.25 17.91
N CYS A 104 10.63 -14.06 16.85
CA CYS A 104 10.43 -15.51 16.97
C CYS A 104 11.79 -16.20 16.90
N LEU A 105 12.02 -17.17 17.79
CA LEU A 105 13.01 -18.20 17.52
C LEU A 105 12.36 -19.21 16.58
N THR A 106 12.91 -19.32 15.38
CA THR A 106 12.60 -20.41 14.44
C THR A 106 13.45 -21.62 14.74
#